data_AF-A0A939KD81-F1
#
_entry.id   AF-A0A939KD81-F1
#
_cell.length_a   1.000
_cell.length_b   1.000
_cell.length_c   1.000
_cell.angle_alpha   90.00
_cell.angle_beta   90.00
_cell.angle_gamma   90.00
#
_symmetry.space_group_name_H-M   'P 1'
#
loop_
_entity.id
_entity.type
_entity.pdbx_description
1 polymer ?
#
loop_
_entity_poly.entity_id
_entity_poly.type
_entity_poly.pdbx_seq_one_letter_code
_entity_poly.pdbx_strand_id
1 'polypeptide(L)'
;MQKTCQKCGHINPTSTGDVMEACPNCSAIYSRVAQAMAQQAAKAVRPTAASPRGIKEFAEQMRAASLYPTFRGLVHVIYLVMLVMAGLALVMGLLALTKGEGMTRIAGFAGGVFFAIAIFVFARVAKEGSLMLADLSDAAVQLAAKER
;
A
#
# COMPACT_ATOMS: atom_id res chain seq x y z
N MET A 1 -10.74 52.93 22.63
CA MET A 1 -11.49 51.78 22.07
C MET A 1 -11.50 50.69 23.13
N GLN A 2 -12.60 49.96 23.36
CA GLN A 2 -12.60 48.91 24.39
C GLN A 2 -11.97 47.63 23.84
N LYS A 3 -11.00 47.03 24.55
CA LYS A 3 -10.39 45.74 24.17
C LYS A 3 -10.46 44.75 25.32
N THR A 4 -10.83 43.50 25.02
CA THR A 4 -10.85 42.40 25.98
C THR A 4 -9.60 41.55 25.82
N CYS A 5 -8.89 41.30 26.92
CA CYS A 5 -7.71 40.45 26.92
C CYS A 5 -8.11 38.98 26.74
N GLN A 6 -7.63 38.35 25.66
CA GLN A 6 -7.91 36.93 25.41
C GLN A 6 -7.13 35.95 26.32
N LYS A 7 -6.25 36.45 27.19
CA LYS A 7 -5.52 35.62 28.16
C LYS A 7 -6.23 35.54 29.52
N CYS A 8 -6.76 36.66 30.03
CA CYS A 8 -7.35 36.74 31.37
C CYS A 8 -8.81 37.25 31.40
N GLY A 9 -9.40 37.58 30.25
CA GLY A 9 -10.78 38.06 30.15
C GLY A 9 -11.02 39.50 30.61
N HIS A 10 -9.99 40.21 31.08
CA HIS A 10 -10.14 41.59 31.54
C HIS A 10 -10.46 42.55 30.39
N ILE A 11 -11.45 43.42 30.60
CA ILE A 11 -11.85 44.46 29.64
C ILE A 11 -11.07 45.73 29.96
N ASN A 12 -10.24 46.19 29.02
CA ASN A 12 -9.56 47.48 29.11
C ASN A 12 -10.40 48.56 28.39
N PRO A 13 -11.12 49.44 29.12
CA PRO A 13 -11.92 50.48 28.51
C PRO A 13 -11.08 51.62 27.90
N THR A 14 -9.81 51.76 28.32
CA THR A 14 -8.90 52.83 27.90
C THR A 14 -7.81 52.34 26.94
N SER A 15 -8.08 51.31 26.14
CA SER A 15 -7.07 50.82 25.18
C SER A 15 -6.76 51.87 24.11
N THR A 16 -5.46 52.14 23.96
CA THR A 16 -4.90 53.09 22.98
C THR A 16 -4.74 52.45 21.61
N GLY A 17 -4.60 51.12 21.55
CA GLY A 17 -4.44 50.39 20.30
C GLY A 17 -2.98 50.18 19.89
N ASP A 18 -2.01 50.55 20.73
CA ASP A 18 -0.59 50.40 20.45
C ASP A 18 -0.17 48.94 20.28
N VAL A 19 0.80 48.72 19.38
CA VAL A 19 1.28 47.37 19.02
C VAL A 19 1.90 46.64 20.22
N MET A 20 2.48 47.38 21.18
CA MET A 20 3.08 46.83 22.40
C MET A 20 2.22 47.05 23.65
N GLU A 21 0.94 47.41 23.50
CA GLU A 21 0.05 47.63 24.63
C GLU A 21 -0.10 46.32 25.44
N ALA A 22 0.20 46.41 26.73
CA ALA A 22 0.10 45.30 27.68
C ALA A 22 -1.21 45.39 28.46
N CYS A 23 -1.81 44.23 28.75
CA CYS A 23 -2.96 44.15 29.63
C CYS A 23 -2.56 44.56 31.07
N PRO A 24 -3.28 45.52 31.70
CA PRO A 24 -2.94 46.00 33.04
C PRO A 24 -3.06 44.92 34.12
N ASN A 25 -3.89 43.90 33.90
CA ASN A 25 -4.13 42.84 34.88
C ASN A 25 -3.13 41.67 34.77
N CYS A 26 -2.70 41.30 33.55
CA CYS A 26 -1.90 40.08 33.35
C CYS A 26 -0.61 40.28 32.54
N SER A 27 -0.24 41.55 32.29
CA SER A 27 0.93 42.01 31.52
C SER A 27 1.07 41.42 30.11
N ALA A 28 0.07 40.72 29.60
CA ALA A 28 0.11 40.13 28.27
C ALA A 28 -0.05 41.20 27.19
N ILE A 29 0.86 41.19 26.21
CA ILE A 29 0.83 42.11 25.07
C ILE A 29 -0.28 41.67 24.10
N TYR A 30 -1.24 42.54 23.80
CA TYR A 30 -2.41 42.20 22.99
C TYR A 30 -2.05 41.65 21.61
N SER A 31 -1.04 42.24 20.95
CA SER A 31 -0.58 41.81 19.62
C SER A 31 -0.04 40.39 19.62
N ARG A 32 0.74 40.01 20.64
CA ARG A 32 1.32 38.66 20.77
C ARG A 32 0.26 37.61 21.09
N VAL A 33 -0.72 37.95 21.93
CA VAL A 33 -1.84 37.04 22.24
C VAL A 33 -2.69 36.81 20.99
N ALA A 34 -2.99 37.86 20.23
CA ALA A 34 -3.72 37.73 18.96
C ALA A 34 -2.95 36.88 17.94
N GLN A 35 -1.63 37.08 17.80
CA GLN A 35 -0.78 36.26 16.94
C GLN A 35 -0.75 34.78 17.38
N ALA A 36 -0.63 34.51 18.68
CA ALA A 36 -0.63 33.15 19.20
C ALA A 36 -1.98 32.44 18.96
N MET A 37 -3.10 33.13 19.14
CA MET A 37 -4.44 32.61 18.86
C MET A 37 -4.63 32.35 17.35
N ALA A 38 -4.16 33.26 16.48
CA ALA A 38 -4.19 33.06 15.04
C ALA A 38 -3.35 31.83 14.61
N GLN A 39 -2.18 31.61 15.23
CA GLN A 39 -1.36 30.42 14.99
C GLN A 39 -2.04 29.13 15.48
N GLN A 40 -2.74 29.17 16.62
CA GLN A 40 -3.50 28.03 17.13
C GLN A 40 -4.69 27.69 16.23
N ALA A 41 -5.43 28.71 15.76
CA ALA A 41 -6.53 28.53 14.81
C ALA A 41 -6.02 27.95 13.48
N ALA A 42 -4.89 28.43 12.95
CA ALA A 42 -4.27 27.88 11.75
C ALA A 42 -3.81 26.42 11.94
N LYS A 43 -3.37 26.05 13.15
CA LYS A 43 -2.98 24.68 13.49
C LYS A 43 -4.18 23.73 13.63
N ALA A 44 -5.35 24.24 14.00
CA ALA A 44 -6.60 23.47 14.09
C ALA A 44 -7.23 23.18 12.71
N VAL A 45 -6.95 24.01 11.70
CA VAL A 45 -7.41 23.82 10.30
C VAL A 45 -6.43 22.97 9.47
N ARG A 46 -5.35 22.48 10.07
CA ARG A 46 -4.45 21.56 9.39
C ARG A 46 -5.28 20.31 9.04
N PRO A 47 -5.45 19.96 7.74
CA PRO A 47 -6.20 18.77 7.38
C PRO A 47 -5.55 17.62 8.14
N THR A 48 -6.36 16.95 8.96
CA THR A 48 -5.94 15.77 9.71
C THR A 48 -5.25 14.87 8.71
N ALA A 49 -3.92 14.72 8.88
CA ALA A 49 -3.14 13.76 8.12
C ALA A 49 -3.96 12.47 8.09
N ALA A 50 -4.35 12.03 6.88
CA ALA A 50 -5.26 10.93 6.70
C ALA A 50 -4.84 9.81 7.65
N SER A 51 -5.75 9.44 8.56
CA SER A 51 -5.49 8.39 9.54
C SER A 51 -4.83 7.21 8.82
N PRO A 52 -3.80 6.57 9.39
CA PRO A 52 -3.16 5.41 8.76
C PRO A 52 -4.16 4.32 8.38
N ARG A 53 -5.35 4.28 9.02
CA ARG A 53 -6.48 3.43 8.61
C ARG A 53 -7.15 3.91 7.31
N GLY A 54 -7.41 5.20 7.16
CA GLY A 54 -8.04 5.77 5.97
C GLY A 54 -7.18 5.65 4.71
N ILE A 55 -5.85 5.73 4.82
CA ILE A 55 -4.94 5.48 3.68
C ILE A 55 -4.98 4.01 3.26
N LYS A 56 -5.07 3.08 4.21
CA LYS A 56 -5.17 1.64 3.92
C LYS A 56 -6.50 1.29 3.25
N GLU A 57 -7.60 1.79 3.80
CA GLU A 57 -8.95 1.59 3.21
C GLU A 57 -9.03 2.20 1.81
N PHE A 58 -8.45 3.40 1.60
CA PHE A 58 -8.40 4.02 0.29
C PHE A 58 -7.53 3.23 -0.70
N ALA A 59 -6.37 2.73 -0.27
CA ALA A 59 -5.52 1.88 -1.11
C ALA A 59 -6.19 0.54 -1.44
N GLU A 60 -6.91 -0.08 -0.50
CA GLU A 60 -7.71 -1.27 -0.75
C GLU A 60 -8.86 -1.01 -1.73
N GLN A 61 -9.57 0.12 -1.60
CA GLN A 61 -10.60 0.51 -2.56
C GLN A 61 -10.02 0.73 -3.97
N MET A 62 -8.86 1.38 -4.07
CA MET A 62 -8.18 1.54 -5.37
C MET A 62 -7.70 0.20 -5.95
N ARG A 63 -7.27 -0.76 -5.11
CA ARG A 63 -6.92 -2.12 -5.56
C ARG A 63 -8.14 -2.93 -6.01
N ALA A 64 -9.24 -2.84 -5.27
CA ALA A 64 -10.50 -3.49 -5.64
C ALA A 64 -11.08 -2.91 -6.93
N ALA A 65 -10.88 -1.60 -7.15
CA ALA A 65 -11.27 -0.91 -8.37
C ALA A 65 -10.26 -1.07 -9.53
N SER A 66 -9.09 -1.68 -9.30
CA SER A 66 -8.05 -1.84 -10.33
C SER A 66 -7.97 -3.26 -10.87
N LEU A 67 -6.98 -3.49 -11.74
CA LEU A 67 -6.71 -4.74 -12.44
C LEU A 67 -6.16 -5.87 -11.54
N TYR A 68 -5.95 -5.62 -10.24
CA TYR A 68 -5.35 -6.57 -9.30
C TYR A 68 -6.13 -7.89 -9.13
N PRO A 69 -7.47 -7.91 -8.90
CA PRO A 69 -8.25 -9.15 -8.85
C PRO A 69 -8.15 -9.96 -10.16
N THR A 70 -8.18 -9.28 -11.31
CA THR A 70 -8.00 -9.92 -12.62
C THR A 70 -6.60 -10.48 -12.82
N PHE A 71 -5.55 -9.77 -12.36
CA PHE A 71 -4.17 -10.25 -12.41
C PHE A 71 -3.99 -11.50 -11.54
N ARG A 72 -4.50 -11.48 -10.30
CA ARG A 72 -4.42 -12.63 -9.40
C ARG A 72 -5.16 -13.84 -9.94
N GLY A 73 -6.34 -13.62 -10.54
CA GLY A 73 -7.10 -14.64 -11.26
C GLY A 73 -6.30 -15.22 -12.43
N LEU A 74 -5.71 -14.35 -13.27
CA LEU A 74 -4.91 -14.75 -14.43
C LEU A 74 -3.71 -15.62 -14.03
N VAL A 75 -2.94 -15.20 -13.02
CA VAL A 75 -1.81 -15.99 -12.49
C VAL A 75 -2.28 -17.37 -12.03
N HIS A 76 -3.45 -17.46 -11.39
CA HIS A 76 -4.01 -18.73 -10.95
C HIS A 76 -4.41 -19.63 -12.13
N VAL A 77 -5.02 -19.06 -13.17
CA VAL A 77 -5.39 -19.79 -14.40
C VAL A 77 -4.15 -20.31 -15.11
N ILE A 78 -3.13 -19.47 -15.30
CA ILE A 78 -1.85 -19.86 -15.91
C ILE A 78 -1.20 -20.99 -15.11
N TYR A 79 -1.18 -20.88 -13.77
CA TYR A 79 -0.68 -21.94 -12.90
C TYR A 79 -1.42 -23.26 -13.10
N LEU A 80 -2.75 -23.23 -13.18
CA LEU A 80 -3.58 -24.42 -13.38
C LEU A 80 -3.31 -25.06 -14.74
N VAL A 81 -3.22 -24.25 -15.81
CA VAL A 81 -2.85 -24.71 -17.16
C VAL A 81 -1.48 -25.41 -17.15
N MET A 82 -0.49 -24.81 -16.50
CA MET A 82 0.85 -25.41 -16.40
C MET A 82 0.85 -26.71 -15.60
N LEU A 83 0.02 -26.80 -14.56
CA LEU A 83 -0.13 -28.02 -13.77
C LEU A 83 -0.78 -29.15 -14.58
N VAL A 84 -1.78 -28.83 -15.40
CA VAL A 84 -2.37 -29.78 -16.36
C VAL A 84 -1.31 -30.24 -17.37
N MET A 85 -0.53 -29.32 -17.92
CA MET A 85 0.57 -29.65 -18.84
C MET A 85 1.63 -30.56 -18.20
N ALA A 86 2.00 -30.30 -16.94
CA ALA A 86 2.90 -31.17 -16.18
C ALA A 86 2.30 -32.58 -15.98
N GLY A 87 1.01 -32.65 -15.66
CA GLY A 87 0.28 -33.91 -15.55
C GLY A 87 0.25 -34.69 -16.87
N LEU A 88 -0.01 -34.01 -17.99
CA LEU A 88 0.02 -34.62 -19.32
C LEU A 88 1.42 -35.13 -19.69
N ALA A 89 2.48 -34.38 -19.40
CA ALA A 89 3.86 -34.81 -19.62
C ALA A 89 4.18 -36.10 -18.82
N LEU A 90 3.71 -36.18 -17.57
CA LEU A 90 3.87 -37.36 -16.72
C LEU A 90 3.08 -38.56 -17.27
N VAL A 91 1.83 -38.36 -17.67
CA VAL A 91 1.00 -39.40 -18.29
C VAL A 91 1.65 -39.92 -19.59
N MET A 92 2.16 -39.02 -20.44
CA MET A 92 2.89 -39.41 -21.65
C MET A 92 4.16 -40.22 -21.33
N GLY A 93 4.90 -39.83 -20.28
CA GLY A 93 6.04 -40.61 -19.79
C GLY A 93 5.64 -42.01 -19.30
N LEU A 94 4.51 -42.14 -18.60
CA LEU A 94 3.98 -43.43 -18.15
C LEU A 94 3.49 -44.29 -19.33
N LEU A 95 2.84 -43.69 -20.32
CA LEU A 95 2.43 -44.39 -21.55
C LEU A 95 3.63 -44.88 -22.35
N ALA A 96 4.76 -44.17 -22.32
CA ALA A 96 6.00 -44.64 -22.92
C ALA A 96 6.52 -45.93 -22.27
N LEU A 97 6.24 -46.19 -20.98
CA LEU A 97 6.60 -47.45 -20.33
C LEU A 97 5.79 -48.65 -20.84
N THR A 98 4.54 -48.45 -21.22
CA THR A 98 3.63 -49.54 -21.63
C THR A 98 3.66 -49.80 -23.13
N LYS A 99 3.91 -48.75 -23.94
CA LYS A 99 3.89 -48.83 -25.41
C LYS A 99 5.27 -48.69 -26.06
N GLY A 100 6.31 -48.33 -25.31
CA GLY A 100 7.66 -48.12 -25.85
C GLY A 100 8.46 -49.42 -25.95
N GLU A 101 9.33 -49.48 -26.95
CA GLU A 101 10.23 -50.60 -27.20
C GLU A 101 11.71 -50.18 -26.97
N GLY A 102 12.46 -51.07 -26.32
CA GLY A 102 13.90 -50.89 -26.10
C GLY A 102 14.26 -49.55 -25.42
N MET A 103 15.17 -48.80 -26.04
CA MET A 103 15.71 -47.56 -25.48
C MET A 103 14.69 -46.41 -25.44
N THR A 104 13.68 -46.42 -26.31
CA THR A 104 12.65 -45.38 -26.34
C THR A 104 11.74 -45.40 -25.10
N ARG A 105 11.58 -46.59 -24.48
CA ARG A 105 10.83 -46.78 -23.24
C ARG A 105 11.45 -46.04 -22.07
N ILE A 106 12.75 -46.22 -21.87
CA ILE A 106 13.50 -45.63 -20.76
C ILE A 106 13.66 -44.13 -20.97
N ALA A 107 14.02 -43.72 -22.19
CA ALA A 107 14.19 -42.31 -22.53
C ALA A 107 12.86 -41.54 -22.44
N GLY A 108 11.75 -42.12 -22.92
CA GLY A 108 10.42 -41.51 -22.85
C GLY A 108 9.92 -41.34 -21.42
N PHE A 109 10.13 -42.34 -20.56
CA PHE A 109 9.78 -42.23 -19.14
C PHE A 109 10.63 -41.19 -18.42
N ALA A 110 11.96 -41.28 -18.55
CA ALA A 110 12.88 -40.34 -17.91
C ALA A 110 12.64 -38.89 -18.39
N GLY A 111 12.44 -38.71 -19.69
CA GLY A 111 12.10 -37.42 -20.29
C GLY A 111 10.75 -36.88 -19.79
N GLY A 112 9.70 -37.72 -19.77
CA GLY A 112 8.37 -37.32 -19.29
C GLY A 112 8.37 -36.91 -17.81
N VAL A 113 9.04 -37.67 -16.95
CA VAL A 113 9.21 -37.34 -15.52
C VAL A 113 9.99 -36.04 -15.35
N PHE A 114 11.12 -35.91 -16.05
CA PHE A 114 11.95 -34.70 -15.99
C PHE A 114 11.16 -33.46 -16.41
N PHE A 115 10.46 -33.52 -17.55
CA PHE A 115 9.64 -32.40 -18.03
C PHE A 115 8.48 -32.09 -17.09
N ALA A 116 7.80 -33.09 -16.54
CA ALA A 116 6.72 -32.87 -15.58
C ALA A 116 7.23 -32.11 -14.34
N ILE A 117 8.37 -32.52 -13.80
CA ILE A 117 9.01 -31.83 -12.67
C ILE A 117 9.44 -30.42 -13.05
N ALA A 118 10.10 -30.24 -14.19
CA ALA A 118 10.58 -28.93 -14.64
C ALA A 118 9.41 -27.95 -14.85
N ILE A 119 8.33 -28.37 -15.51
CA ILE A 119 7.13 -27.56 -15.70
C ILE A 119 6.49 -27.23 -14.36
N PHE A 120 6.37 -28.20 -13.44
CA PHE A 120 5.80 -27.97 -12.12
C PHE A 120 6.60 -26.95 -11.30
N VAL A 121 7.92 -27.09 -11.25
CA VAL A 121 8.82 -26.16 -10.55
C VAL A 121 8.71 -24.76 -11.16
N PHE A 122 8.77 -24.66 -12.50
CA PHE A 122 8.62 -23.38 -13.18
C PHE A 122 7.26 -22.73 -12.89
N ALA A 123 6.17 -23.50 -12.93
CA ALA A 123 4.83 -23.01 -12.60
C ALA A 123 4.76 -22.49 -11.16
N ARG A 124 5.41 -23.18 -10.21
CA ARG A 124 5.45 -22.73 -8.81
C ARG A 124 6.25 -21.45 -8.66
N VAL A 125 7.45 -21.39 -9.21
CA VAL A 125 8.33 -20.20 -9.14
C VAL A 125 7.67 -19.01 -9.81
N ALA A 126 7.07 -19.18 -10.99
CA ALA A 126 6.37 -18.12 -11.71
C ALA A 126 5.17 -17.60 -10.92
N LYS A 127 4.38 -18.48 -10.28
CA LYS A 127 3.26 -18.09 -9.42
C LYS A 127 3.71 -17.29 -8.21
N GLU A 128 4.66 -17.82 -7.43
CA GLU A 128 5.17 -17.13 -6.24
C GLU A 128 5.86 -15.80 -6.61
N GLY A 129 6.68 -15.81 -7.67
CA GLY A 129 7.38 -14.62 -8.16
C GLY A 129 6.44 -13.52 -8.64
N SER A 130 5.35 -13.87 -9.32
CA SER A 130 4.34 -12.90 -9.75
C SER A 130 3.62 -12.25 -8.57
N LEU A 131 3.34 -13.01 -7.52
CA LEU A 131 2.71 -12.48 -6.30
C LEU A 131 3.68 -11.56 -5.52
N MET A 132 4.95 -11.95 -5.39
CA MET A 132 5.96 -11.12 -4.74
C MET A 132 6.23 -9.82 -5.50
N LEU A 133 6.23 -9.87 -6.84
CA LEU A 133 6.41 -8.67 -7.68
C LEU A 133 5.23 -7.69 -7.49
N ALA A 134 4.01 -8.22 -7.36
CA ALA A 134 2.84 -7.41 -7.07
C ALA A 134 2.96 -6.73 -5.69
N ASP A 135 3.36 -7.47 -4.64
CA ASP A 135 3.57 -6.91 -3.31
C ASP A 135 4.69 -5.85 -3.27
N LEU A 136 5.75 -6.05 -4.06
CA LEU A 136 6.84 -5.08 -4.18
C LEU A 136 6.35 -3.78 -4.85
N SER A 137 5.53 -3.89 -5.90
CA SER A 137 4.93 -2.72 -6.55
C SER A 137 4.05 -1.93 -5.58
N ASP A 138 3.32 -2.62 -4.70
CA ASP A 138 2.50 -2.00 -3.66
C ASP A 138 3.34 -1.29 -2.59
N ALA A 139 4.44 -1.90 -2.16
CA ALA A 139 5.37 -1.28 -1.21
C ALA A 139 6.04 -0.02 -1.81
N ALA A 140 6.40 -0.06 -3.09
CA ALA A 140 7.00 1.08 -3.79
C ALA A 140 6.04 2.30 -3.83
N VAL A 141 4.75 2.07 -4.09
CA VAL A 141 3.74 3.15 -4.06
C VAL A 141 3.60 3.75 -2.66
N GLN A 142 3.62 2.93 -1.61
CA GLN A 142 3.54 3.42 -0.23
C GLN A 142 4.77 4.23 0.18
N LEU A 143 5.97 3.83 -0.25
CA LEU A 143 7.19 4.59 -0.01
C LEU A 143 7.12 5.95 -0.71
N ALA A 144 6.72 5.99 -1.98
CA ALA A 144 6.54 7.23 -2.74
C ALA A 144 5.48 8.16 -2.12
N ALA A 145 4.42 7.61 -1.54
CA ALA A 145 3.40 8.39 -0.84
C ALA A 145 3.88 8.98 0.50
N LYS A 146 4.88 8.38 1.14
CA LYS A 146 5.43 8.84 2.43
C LYS A 146 6.48 9.94 2.28
N GLU A 147 7.13 10.03 1.11
CA GLU A 147 8.16 11.03 0.81
C GLU A 147 7.61 12.38 0.33
N ARG A 148 6.30 12.50 0.10
CA ARG A 148 5.60 13.78 -0.19
C ARG A 148 4.90 14.33 1.05
#